data_AF-A0A2T2QWU1-F1
#
_entry.id   AF-A0A2T2QWU1-F1
#
_cell.length_a   1.000
_cell.length_b   1.000
_cell.length_c   1.000
_cell.angle_alpha   90.00
_cell.angle_beta   90.00
_cell.angle_gamma   90.00
#
_symmetry.space_group_name_H-M   'P 1'
#
loop_
_entity.id
_entity.type
_entity.pdbx_description
1 polymer ?
#
loop_
_entity_poly.entity_id
_entity_poly.type
_entity_poly.pdbx_seq_one_letter_code
_entity_poly.pdbx_strand_id
1 'polypeptide(L)'
;MYSGWITQRHTVNWLGAHQKFNKMAYRQLAPYVHMHWFPPLDRLQHFEGYNGPDGIKVKTIHRHEEPSHFYDPTSQSGPLLDDIENHYQSLAGALSEQNMVRAAFEAAWLAHTVTDGLTPAHHISYEESLNEMYRNGNHTFRKPRHKVIMQGETKLQTLQQNWQMWGGSGLLSMHIHFELGVAAAVIASNIRGEVKPAKLKTARKQGPAGFFQARARDIHRLHMYERFGQQSWTTELARTVRRRLAPAIVQAIAVEWILAAEEAGVARR
;
A
#
# COMPACT_ATOMS: atom_id res chain seq x y z
N MET A 1 2.03 2.20 -3.63
CA MET A 1 2.93 1.13 -4.13
C MET A 1 2.67 0.96 -5.62
N TYR A 2 3.62 0.47 -6.42
CA TYR A 2 3.46 0.44 -7.87
C TYR A 2 2.41 -0.60 -8.32
N SER A 3 1.27 -0.12 -8.83
CA SER A 3 0.14 -0.95 -9.33
C SER A 3 0.21 -1.31 -10.82
N GLY A 4 1.35 -1.06 -11.48
CA GLY A 4 1.52 -1.31 -12.92
C GLY A 4 1.25 -0.09 -13.78
N TRP A 5 1.32 -0.27 -15.10
CA TRP A 5 0.91 0.76 -16.06
C TRP A 5 -0.62 0.82 -16.10
N ILE A 6 -1.18 1.93 -15.63
CA ILE A 6 -2.62 2.19 -15.55
C ILE A 6 -2.98 3.33 -16.49
N THR A 7 -3.79 3.05 -17.50
CA THR A 7 -4.43 4.04 -18.37
C THR A 7 -5.92 3.72 -18.49
N GLN A 8 -6.72 4.66 -19.01
CA GLN A 8 -8.15 4.44 -19.23
C GLN A 8 -8.46 3.26 -20.17
N ARG A 9 -7.50 2.87 -21.04
CA ARG A 9 -7.68 1.85 -22.08
C ARG A 9 -6.89 0.56 -21.83
N HIS A 10 -5.84 0.63 -21.02
CA HIS A 10 -4.95 -0.51 -20.75
C HIS A 10 -4.52 -0.53 -19.29
N THR A 11 -4.67 -1.69 -18.66
CA THR A 11 -4.19 -1.99 -17.31
C THR A 11 -3.30 -3.22 -17.39
N VAL A 12 -2.00 -3.08 -17.09
CA VAL A 12 -1.07 -4.22 -17.14
C VAL A 12 -1.02 -4.89 -15.78
N ASN A 13 -2.06 -5.67 -15.48
CA ASN A 13 -2.33 -6.26 -14.17
C ASN A 13 -1.32 -7.33 -13.71
N TRP A 14 -0.36 -7.74 -14.57
CA TRP A 14 0.69 -8.69 -14.21
C TRP A 14 2.01 -8.04 -13.77
N LEU A 15 2.17 -6.72 -13.99
CA LEU A 15 3.37 -5.95 -13.63
C LEU A 15 3.27 -5.24 -12.28
N GLY A 16 2.06 -5.08 -11.73
CA GLY A 16 1.87 -4.39 -10.46
C GLY A 16 2.14 -5.27 -9.24
N ALA A 17 2.83 -4.69 -8.26
CA ALA A 17 3.16 -5.37 -7.01
C ALA A 17 1.88 -5.74 -6.23
N HIS A 18 0.89 -4.86 -6.25
CA HIS A 18 -0.42 -5.09 -5.64
C HIS A 18 -1.11 -6.37 -6.14
N GLN A 19 -1.31 -6.50 -7.45
CA GLN A 19 -1.98 -7.66 -8.03
C GLN A 19 -1.21 -8.96 -7.75
N LYS A 20 0.13 -8.88 -7.70
CA LYS A 20 0.99 -10.01 -7.29
C LYS A 20 0.75 -10.38 -5.83
N PHE A 21 0.74 -9.41 -4.91
CA PHE A 21 0.48 -9.68 -3.49
C PHE A 21 -0.92 -10.24 -3.26
N ASN A 22 -1.95 -9.64 -3.88
CA ASN A 22 -3.32 -10.13 -3.83
C ASN A 22 -3.41 -11.58 -4.29
N LYS A 23 -2.79 -11.93 -5.43
CA LYS A 23 -2.76 -13.31 -5.94
C LYS A 23 -2.08 -14.27 -4.97
N MET A 24 -0.99 -13.86 -4.30
CA MET A 24 -0.29 -14.73 -3.35
C MET A 24 -1.07 -14.88 -2.03
N ALA A 25 -1.70 -13.80 -1.56
CA ALA A 25 -2.54 -13.79 -0.35
C ALA A 25 -3.81 -14.62 -0.56
N TYR A 26 -4.44 -14.51 -1.72
CA TYR A 26 -5.66 -15.24 -2.08
C TYR A 26 -5.45 -16.76 -2.01
N ARG A 27 -4.27 -17.24 -2.41
CA ARG A 27 -3.89 -18.66 -2.30
C ARG A 27 -3.80 -19.15 -0.85
N GLN A 28 -3.56 -18.25 0.11
CA GLN A 28 -3.51 -18.59 1.52
C GLN A 28 -4.89 -18.75 2.16
N LEU A 29 -5.97 -18.33 1.49
CA LEU A 29 -7.33 -18.41 2.02
C LEU A 29 -7.88 -19.84 2.04
N ALA A 30 -7.50 -20.67 1.06
CA ALA A 30 -8.11 -21.97 0.83
C ALA A 30 -8.20 -22.91 2.06
N PRO A 31 -7.21 -22.95 2.98
CA PRO A 31 -7.30 -23.73 4.20
C PRO A 31 -8.30 -23.19 5.24
N TYR A 32 -8.65 -21.90 5.17
CA TYR A 32 -9.40 -21.18 6.20
C TYR A 32 -10.78 -20.71 5.73
N VAL A 33 -11.00 -20.59 4.42
CA VAL A 33 -12.23 -20.06 3.84
C VAL A 33 -12.71 -21.00 2.74
N HIS A 34 -14.01 -21.21 2.64
CA HIS A 34 -14.59 -21.86 1.47
C HIS A 34 -14.57 -20.87 0.30
N MET A 35 -13.78 -21.14 -0.74
CA MET A 35 -13.53 -20.16 -1.82
C MET A 35 -14.78 -19.73 -2.61
N HIS A 36 -15.90 -20.45 -2.49
CA HIS A 36 -17.18 -20.04 -3.09
C HIS A 36 -17.92 -18.98 -2.26
N TRP A 37 -17.51 -18.78 -1.00
CA TRP A 37 -18.03 -17.74 -0.10
C TRP A 37 -17.12 -16.51 -0.05
N PHE A 38 -16.05 -16.48 -0.84
CA PHE A 38 -15.16 -15.33 -0.98
C PHE A 38 -15.16 -14.87 -2.44
N PRO A 39 -15.06 -13.55 -2.73
CA PRO A 39 -15.06 -13.06 -4.11
C PRO A 39 -13.92 -13.66 -4.93
N PRO A 40 -14.15 -14.03 -6.21
CA PRO A 40 -13.11 -14.59 -7.05
C PRO A 40 -12.01 -13.55 -7.35
N LEU A 41 -10.77 -14.02 -7.49
CA LEU A 41 -9.58 -13.17 -7.62
C LEU A 41 -9.65 -12.20 -8.81
N ASP A 42 -10.25 -12.59 -9.92
CA ASP A 42 -10.42 -11.75 -11.11
C ASP A 42 -11.29 -10.51 -10.81
N ARG A 43 -12.37 -10.68 -10.04
CA ARG A 43 -13.21 -9.56 -9.57
C ARG A 43 -12.47 -8.68 -8.58
N LEU A 44 -11.66 -9.25 -7.70
CA LEU A 44 -10.83 -8.46 -6.79
C LEU A 44 -9.81 -7.61 -7.58
N GLN A 45 -9.11 -8.22 -8.53
CA GLN A 45 -8.14 -7.52 -9.38
C GLN A 45 -8.78 -6.44 -10.26
N HIS A 46 -10.06 -6.59 -10.63
CA HIS A 46 -10.82 -5.53 -11.29
C HIS A 46 -10.85 -4.24 -10.47
N PHE A 47 -10.94 -4.33 -9.14
CA PHE A 47 -11.00 -3.19 -8.22
C PHE A 47 -9.64 -2.75 -7.64
N GLU A 48 -8.52 -3.33 -8.08
CA GLU A 48 -7.18 -2.91 -7.63
C GLU A 48 -6.55 -1.84 -8.55
N GLY A 49 -6.69 -2.01 -9.87
CA GLY A 49 -6.03 -1.17 -10.89
C GLY A 49 -6.78 0.13 -11.20
N TYR A 50 -7.16 0.33 -12.47
CA TYR A 50 -7.85 1.55 -12.92
C TYR A 50 -9.18 1.84 -12.21
N ASN A 51 -9.87 0.82 -11.70
CA ASN A 51 -11.10 0.98 -10.94
C ASN A 51 -10.88 0.94 -9.42
N GLY A 52 -9.60 0.90 -9.00
CA GLY A 52 -9.17 0.92 -7.61
C GLY A 52 -8.56 2.25 -7.18
N PRO A 53 -7.92 2.28 -6.00
CA PRO A 53 -7.39 3.49 -5.39
C PRO A 53 -6.39 4.24 -6.28
N ASP A 54 -5.45 3.54 -6.91
CA ASP A 54 -4.47 4.17 -7.82
C ASP A 54 -5.11 4.65 -9.13
N GLY A 55 -6.19 4.01 -9.56
CA GLY A 55 -7.00 4.50 -10.68
C GLY A 55 -7.69 5.82 -10.37
N ILE A 56 -8.13 6.04 -9.12
CA ILE A 56 -8.64 7.35 -8.67
C ILE A 56 -7.54 8.38 -8.79
N LYS A 57 -6.33 8.10 -8.28
CA LYS A 57 -5.19 9.03 -8.40
C LYS A 57 -4.99 9.47 -9.85
N VAL A 58 -4.92 8.52 -10.80
CA VAL A 58 -4.80 8.84 -12.24
C VAL A 58 -5.99 9.69 -12.75
N LYS A 59 -7.21 9.41 -12.29
CA LYS A 59 -8.43 10.15 -12.68
C LYS A 59 -8.53 11.53 -12.01
N THR A 60 -7.89 11.72 -10.86
CA THR A 60 -7.99 12.92 -10.02
C THR A 60 -6.71 13.72 -9.94
N ILE A 61 -5.71 13.48 -10.81
CA ILE A 61 -4.45 14.26 -10.94
C ILE A 61 -4.68 15.80 -10.95
N HIS A 62 -5.89 16.26 -11.29
CA HIS A 62 -6.31 17.67 -11.31
C HIS A 62 -7.16 18.14 -10.11
N ARG A 63 -7.35 17.32 -9.06
CA ARG A 63 -8.20 17.64 -7.89
C ARG A 63 -7.39 17.55 -6.59
N HIS A 64 -7.75 18.40 -5.62
CA HIS A 64 -7.04 18.55 -4.33
C HIS A 64 -7.37 17.45 -3.29
N GLU A 65 -8.28 16.54 -3.60
CA GLU A 65 -8.89 15.57 -2.68
C GLU A 65 -8.39 14.14 -2.94
N GLU A 66 -7.06 13.95 -2.95
CA GLU A 66 -6.53 12.58 -2.91
C GLU A 66 -6.47 12.13 -1.45
N PRO A 67 -7.00 10.95 -1.11
CA PRO A 67 -6.85 10.40 0.23
C PRO A 67 -5.35 10.30 0.57
N SER A 68 -5.00 10.67 1.79
CA SER A 68 -3.63 10.52 2.29
C SER A 68 -3.43 9.04 2.63
N HIS A 69 -2.43 8.40 2.02
CA HIS A 69 -2.15 6.97 2.20
C HIS A 69 -0.90 6.75 3.08
N PHE A 70 -0.77 7.53 4.15
CA PHE A 70 0.39 7.45 5.07
C PHE A 70 0.02 6.78 6.40
N TYR A 71 1.00 6.08 6.97
CA TYR A 71 0.94 5.54 8.33
C TYR A 71 2.32 5.65 8.99
N ASP A 72 2.41 6.32 10.15
CA ASP A 72 3.62 6.35 10.97
C ASP A 72 3.65 5.16 11.93
N PRO A 73 4.57 4.19 11.77
CA PRO A 73 4.68 3.05 12.67
C PRO A 73 5.24 3.43 14.07
N THR A 74 5.88 4.60 14.20
CA THR A 74 6.46 5.08 15.46
C THR A 74 5.39 5.69 16.36
N SER A 75 4.65 6.69 15.87
CA SER A 75 3.51 7.26 16.60
C SER A 75 2.25 6.40 16.53
N GLN A 76 2.24 5.37 15.66
CA GLN A 76 1.08 4.51 15.38
C GLN A 76 -0.14 5.31 14.91
N SER A 77 0.09 6.37 14.15
CA SER A 77 -0.94 7.29 13.69
C SER A 77 -0.93 7.42 12.17
N GLY A 78 -2.07 7.80 11.60
CA GLY A 78 -2.21 8.06 10.18
C GLY A 78 -3.56 7.59 9.64
N PRO A 79 -4.05 8.21 8.56
CA PRO A 79 -5.38 7.95 7.98
C PRO A 79 -5.57 6.50 7.50
N LEU A 80 -4.50 5.78 7.16
CA LEU A 80 -4.59 4.39 6.68
C LEU A 80 -5.21 3.43 7.69
N LEU A 81 -5.12 3.69 9.00
CA LEU A 81 -5.72 2.80 10.00
C LEU A 81 -7.24 2.81 9.92
N ASP A 82 -7.84 3.99 9.75
CA ASP A 82 -9.28 4.14 9.60
C ASP A 82 -9.74 3.46 8.30
N ASP A 83 -8.98 3.62 7.21
CA ASP A 83 -9.27 2.94 5.95
C ASP A 83 -9.21 1.41 6.08
N ILE A 84 -8.22 0.86 6.80
CA ILE A 84 -8.12 -0.58 7.06
C ILE A 84 -9.36 -1.07 7.80
N GLU A 85 -9.72 -0.40 8.90
CA GLU A 85 -10.88 -0.81 9.72
C GLU A 85 -12.19 -0.68 8.92
N ASN A 86 -12.39 0.42 8.20
CA ASN A 86 -13.60 0.66 7.42
C ASN A 86 -13.79 -0.38 6.30
N HIS A 87 -12.73 -0.69 5.54
CA HIS A 87 -12.78 -1.69 4.49
C HIS A 87 -12.88 -3.11 5.06
N TYR A 88 -12.26 -3.39 6.21
CA TYR A 88 -12.41 -4.64 6.93
C TYR A 88 -13.86 -4.90 7.35
N GLN A 89 -14.48 -3.94 8.04
CA GLN A 89 -15.87 -4.04 8.51
C GLN A 89 -16.84 -4.15 7.33
N SER A 90 -16.62 -3.37 6.28
CA SER A 90 -17.43 -3.41 5.06
C SER A 90 -17.27 -4.74 4.30
N LEU A 91 -16.07 -5.32 4.29
CA LEU A 91 -15.84 -6.65 3.72
C LEU A 91 -16.60 -7.71 4.51
N ALA A 92 -16.50 -7.72 5.83
CA ALA A 92 -17.22 -8.67 6.68
C ALA A 92 -18.75 -8.58 6.45
N GLY A 93 -19.30 -7.36 6.44
CA GLY A 93 -20.71 -7.13 6.13
C GLY A 93 -21.10 -7.65 4.74
N ALA A 94 -20.33 -7.30 3.71
CA ALA A 94 -20.61 -7.73 2.34
C ALA A 94 -20.53 -9.25 2.15
N LEU A 95 -19.60 -9.92 2.85
CA LEU A 95 -19.49 -11.39 2.86
C LEU A 95 -20.71 -12.03 3.55
N SER A 96 -21.14 -11.49 4.69
CA SER A 96 -22.34 -11.95 5.41
C SER A 96 -23.61 -11.82 4.56
N GLU A 97 -23.72 -10.72 3.79
CA GLU A 97 -24.82 -10.46 2.86
C GLU A 97 -24.70 -11.22 1.53
N GLN A 98 -23.61 -11.97 1.32
CA GLN A 98 -23.27 -12.64 0.06
C GLN A 98 -23.18 -11.70 -1.15
N ASN A 99 -22.92 -10.41 -0.90
CA ASN A 99 -22.73 -9.41 -1.95
C ASN A 99 -21.31 -9.50 -2.51
N MET A 100 -21.09 -10.45 -3.43
CA MET A 100 -19.75 -10.75 -3.97
C MET A 100 -19.13 -9.62 -4.78
N VAL A 101 -19.91 -8.66 -5.27
CA VAL A 101 -19.36 -7.47 -5.96
C VAL A 101 -18.82 -6.49 -4.93
N ARG A 102 -19.60 -6.18 -3.88
CA ARG A 102 -19.15 -5.33 -2.78
C ARG A 102 -17.99 -5.97 -2.04
N ALA A 103 -18.05 -7.27 -1.74
CA ALA A 103 -16.95 -7.99 -1.10
C ALA A 103 -15.67 -7.94 -1.95
N ALA A 104 -15.76 -8.07 -3.28
CA ALA A 104 -14.59 -7.93 -4.16
C ALA A 104 -13.98 -6.52 -4.11
N PHE A 105 -14.82 -5.49 -4.07
CA PHE A 105 -14.41 -4.09 -3.93
C PHE A 105 -13.70 -3.88 -2.59
N GLU A 106 -14.34 -4.26 -1.48
CA GLU A 106 -13.79 -4.05 -0.13
C GLU A 106 -12.52 -4.87 0.09
N ALA A 107 -12.45 -6.11 -0.41
CA ALA A 107 -11.25 -6.93 -0.31
C ALA A 107 -10.07 -6.34 -1.11
N ALA A 108 -10.32 -5.76 -2.29
CA ALA A 108 -9.28 -5.09 -3.07
C ALA A 108 -8.77 -3.84 -2.37
N TRP A 109 -9.67 -2.97 -1.91
CA TRP A 109 -9.30 -1.74 -1.23
C TRP A 109 -8.56 -2.00 0.08
N LEU A 110 -9.04 -2.94 0.90
CA LEU A 110 -8.33 -3.39 2.10
C LEU A 110 -6.91 -3.87 1.77
N ALA A 111 -6.74 -4.70 0.73
CA ALA A 111 -5.43 -5.21 0.35
C ALA A 111 -4.49 -4.12 -0.18
N HIS A 112 -5.04 -3.14 -0.91
CA HIS A 112 -4.33 -1.96 -1.36
C HIS A 112 -3.80 -1.15 -0.17
N THR A 113 -4.68 -0.80 0.76
CA THR A 113 -4.38 -0.01 1.96
C THR A 113 -3.34 -0.71 2.84
N VAL A 114 -3.47 -2.03 3.05
CA VAL A 114 -2.47 -2.83 3.78
C VAL A 114 -1.12 -2.86 3.05
N THR A 115 -1.13 -2.97 1.72
CA THR A 115 0.11 -2.97 0.91
C THR A 115 0.83 -1.63 1.02
N ASP A 116 0.12 -0.52 0.86
CA ASP A 116 0.67 0.83 1.00
C ASP A 116 1.16 1.06 2.42
N GLY A 117 0.34 0.77 3.43
CA GLY A 117 0.70 0.96 4.83
C GLY A 117 1.86 0.09 5.34
N LEU A 118 2.17 -1.02 4.67
CA LEU A 118 3.37 -1.81 4.94
C LEU A 118 4.57 -1.43 4.08
N THR A 119 4.39 -0.58 3.08
CA THR A 119 5.48 -0.13 2.20
C THR A 119 6.22 1.03 2.86
N PRO A 120 7.55 0.89 3.12
CA PRO A 120 8.31 1.91 3.84
C PRO A 120 8.24 3.34 3.29
N ALA A 121 8.06 3.51 1.98
CA ALA A 121 7.90 4.83 1.36
C ALA A 121 6.62 5.58 1.79
N HIS A 122 5.65 4.87 2.38
CA HIS A 122 4.41 5.40 2.98
C HIS A 122 4.48 5.48 4.51
N HIS A 123 5.66 5.24 5.10
CA HIS A 123 5.94 5.46 6.53
C HIS A 123 6.45 6.86 6.83
N ILE A 124 6.46 7.77 5.83
CA ILE A 124 6.74 9.19 6.00
C ILE A 124 5.64 10.00 5.31
N SER A 125 5.07 10.99 6.00
CA SER A 125 3.99 11.81 5.44
C SER A 125 4.55 12.72 4.35
N TYR A 126 3.91 12.69 3.18
CA TYR A 126 4.25 13.60 2.08
C TYR A 126 4.09 15.06 2.48
N GLU A 127 3.01 15.38 3.20
CA GLU A 127 2.75 16.75 3.66
C GLU A 127 3.75 17.20 4.71
N GLU A 128 4.12 16.33 5.65
CA GLU A 128 5.15 16.66 6.65
C GLU A 128 6.52 16.82 6.00
N SER A 129 6.88 15.95 5.05
CA SER A 129 8.13 16.06 4.29
C SER A 129 8.19 17.35 3.48
N LEU A 130 7.08 17.72 2.82
CA LEU A 130 6.96 19.02 2.16
C LEU A 130 7.07 20.16 3.16
N ASN A 131 6.42 20.06 4.32
CA ASN A 131 6.47 21.06 5.38
C ASN A 131 7.85 21.24 5.98
N GLU A 132 8.62 20.17 6.12
CA GLU A 132 10.01 20.23 6.56
C GLU A 132 10.90 20.88 5.50
N MET A 133 10.71 20.53 4.22
CA MET A 133 11.34 21.24 3.11
C MET A 133 10.95 22.74 3.09
N TYR A 134 9.70 23.09 3.44
CA TYR A 134 9.25 24.47 3.58
C TYR A 134 9.93 25.18 4.75
N ARG A 135 10.09 24.53 5.92
CA ARG A 135 10.70 25.13 7.12
C ARG A 135 12.21 25.36 6.96
N ASN A 136 12.89 24.50 6.22
CA ASN A 136 14.33 24.59 6.00
C ASN A 136 14.72 25.52 4.82
N GLY A 137 13.74 26.06 4.08
CA GLY A 137 13.93 27.02 2.99
C GLY A 137 13.39 28.41 3.32
N ASN A 138 14.15 29.47 3.04
CA ASN A 138 13.78 30.89 3.30
C ASN A 138 12.68 31.44 2.35
N HIS A 139 11.63 30.69 2.02
CA HIS A 139 10.71 31.08 0.95
C HIS A 139 9.23 30.99 1.33
N THR A 140 8.55 32.12 1.19
CA THR A 140 7.09 32.27 1.18
C THR A 140 6.51 31.56 -0.05
N PHE A 141 5.73 30.52 0.18
CA PHE A 141 5.10 29.73 -0.87
C PHE A 141 3.63 30.11 -1.07
N ARG A 142 3.16 30.03 -2.32
CA ARG A 142 1.75 29.80 -2.64
C ARG A 142 1.51 28.29 -2.72
N LYS A 143 0.44 27.79 -2.07
CA LYS A 143 0.00 26.39 -2.21
C LYS A 143 -0.03 26.02 -3.71
N PRO A 144 0.71 25.01 -4.16
CA PRO A 144 0.72 24.67 -5.58
C PRO A 144 -0.68 24.21 -6.00
N ARG A 145 -1.12 24.64 -7.20
CA ARG A 145 -2.37 24.16 -7.80
C ARG A 145 -2.32 22.67 -8.16
N HIS A 146 -1.12 22.10 -8.28
CA HIS A 146 -0.88 20.70 -8.65
C HIS A 146 0.26 20.14 -7.80
N LYS A 147 0.10 18.94 -7.22
CA LYS A 147 1.11 18.28 -6.36
C LYS A 147 2.43 17.93 -7.08
N VAL A 148 2.47 18.08 -8.40
CA VAL A 148 3.53 17.59 -9.29
C VAL A 148 4.54 18.69 -9.65
N ILE A 149 4.13 19.96 -9.68
CA ILE A 149 4.98 21.09 -10.08
C ILE A 149 4.99 22.14 -8.99
N MET A 150 6.18 22.45 -8.49
CA MET A 150 6.38 23.52 -7.50
C MET A 150 6.50 24.86 -8.21
N GLN A 151 5.86 25.90 -7.67
CA GLN A 151 5.99 27.27 -8.16
C GLN A 151 6.62 28.13 -7.06
N GLY A 152 7.83 28.63 -7.33
CA GLY A 152 8.52 29.59 -6.47
C GLY A 152 8.18 31.03 -6.84
N GLU A 153 8.58 31.99 -6.01
CA GLU A 153 8.41 33.42 -6.29
C GLU A 153 9.30 33.89 -7.44
N THR A 154 10.42 33.19 -7.67
CA THR A 154 11.34 33.43 -8.79
C THR A 154 11.52 32.18 -9.66
N LYS A 155 12.03 32.36 -10.88
CA LYS A 155 12.40 31.25 -11.77
C LYS A 155 13.49 30.35 -11.18
N LEU A 156 14.46 30.94 -10.48
CA LEU A 156 15.53 30.18 -9.82
C LEU A 156 14.98 29.32 -8.68
N GLN A 157 14.13 29.90 -7.82
CA GLN A 157 13.44 29.15 -6.77
C GLN A 157 12.55 28.05 -7.34
N THR A 158 11.83 28.33 -8.43
CA THR A 158 11.02 27.32 -9.12
C THR A 158 11.88 26.13 -9.57
N LEU A 159 13.05 26.38 -10.17
CA LEU A 159 13.96 25.31 -10.57
C LEU A 159 14.50 24.52 -9.36
N GLN A 160 14.93 25.22 -8.31
CA GLN A 160 15.45 24.60 -7.09
C GLN A 160 14.41 23.70 -6.40
N GLN A 161 13.16 24.18 -6.27
CA GLN A 161 12.08 23.44 -5.66
C GLN A 161 11.67 22.21 -6.49
N ASN A 162 11.60 22.36 -7.82
CA ASN A 162 11.35 21.21 -8.69
C ASN A 162 12.52 20.21 -8.67
N TRP A 163 13.76 20.66 -8.47
CA TRP A 163 14.91 19.76 -8.26
C TRP A 163 14.81 19.00 -6.94
N GLN A 164 14.33 19.61 -5.85
CA GLN A 164 14.10 18.89 -4.59
C GLN A 164 12.93 17.88 -4.67
N MET A 165 12.00 18.07 -5.62
CA MET A 165 10.92 17.12 -5.88
C MET A 165 11.34 15.98 -6.80
N TRP A 166 12.04 16.29 -7.90
CA TRP A 166 12.26 15.40 -9.04
C TRP A 166 13.72 15.08 -9.35
N GLY A 167 14.68 15.75 -8.70
CA GLY A 167 16.10 15.44 -8.84
C GLY A 167 16.42 14.00 -8.42
N GLY A 168 17.69 13.59 -8.58
CA GLY A 168 18.12 12.21 -8.32
C GLY A 168 17.80 11.69 -6.90
N SER A 169 17.76 12.58 -5.91
CA SER A 169 17.35 12.30 -4.52
C SER A 169 16.10 13.07 -4.11
N GLY A 170 15.30 13.53 -5.08
CA GLY A 170 14.09 14.28 -4.82
C GLY A 170 12.99 13.42 -4.19
N LEU A 171 12.10 14.05 -3.41
CA LEU A 171 11.07 13.38 -2.62
C LEU A 171 10.23 12.38 -3.45
N LEU A 172 9.72 12.81 -4.58
CA LEU A 172 8.81 12.02 -5.42
C LEU A 172 9.58 11.00 -6.26
N SER A 173 10.78 11.36 -6.74
CA SER A 173 11.69 10.43 -7.41
C SER A 173 12.04 9.24 -6.50
N MET A 174 12.39 9.51 -5.24
CA MET A 174 12.75 8.47 -4.27
C MET A 174 11.58 7.53 -3.97
N HIS A 175 10.38 8.09 -3.77
CA HIS A 175 9.18 7.28 -3.56
C HIS A 175 8.91 6.36 -4.76
N ILE A 176 8.86 6.91 -5.97
CA ILE A 176 8.59 6.15 -7.21
C ILE A 176 9.67 5.08 -7.43
N HIS A 177 10.94 5.43 -7.30
CA HIS A 177 12.04 4.48 -7.50
C HIS A 177 12.02 3.33 -6.48
N PHE A 178 11.69 3.63 -5.22
CA PHE A 178 11.56 2.59 -4.21
C PHE A 178 10.45 1.60 -4.57
N GLU A 179 9.27 2.10 -4.95
CA GLU A 179 8.13 1.26 -5.32
C GLU A 179 8.39 0.42 -6.57
N LEU A 180 9.00 1.01 -7.60
CA LEU A 180 9.41 0.30 -8.81
C LEU A 180 10.46 -0.77 -8.49
N GLY A 181 11.40 -0.48 -7.60
CA GLY A 181 12.37 -1.44 -7.10
C GLY A 181 11.69 -2.63 -6.41
N VAL A 182 10.71 -2.36 -5.53
CA VAL A 182 9.93 -3.43 -4.88
C VAL A 182 9.21 -4.28 -5.91
N ALA A 183 8.50 -3.66 -6.86
CA ALA A 183 7.81 -4.36 -7.94
C ALA A 183 8.77 -5.25 -8.76
N ALA A 184 9.91 -4.71 -9.17
CA ALA A 184 10.94 -5.44 -9.90
C ALA A 184 11.52 -6.61 -9.10
N ALA A 185 11.71 -6.46 -7.78
CA ALA A 185 12.21 -7.52 -6.92
C ALA A 185 11.23 -8.68 -6.76
N VAL A 186 9.92 -8.43 -6.87
CA VAL A 186 8.89 -9.44 -6.59
C VAL A 186 8.26 -10.08 -7.83
N ILE A 187 8.38 -9.45 -9.01
CA ILE A 187 7.70 -9.85 -10.25
C ILE A 187 7.82 -11.35 -10.56
N ALA A 188 9.05 -11.87 -10.61
CA ALA A 188 9.36 -13.28 -10.88
C ALA A 188 9.48 -14.15 -9.62
N SER A 189 9.26 -13.58 -8.44
CA SER A 189 9.42 -14.31 -7.18
C SER A 189 8.20 -15.18 -6.86
N ASN A 190 8.45 -16.35 -6.27
CA ASN A 190 7.43 -17.13 -5.58
C ASN A 190 7.42 -16.73 -4.09
N ILE A 191 6.56 -15.78 -3.73
CA ILE A 191 6.52 -15.19 -2.39
C ILE A 191 5.90 -16.21 -1.43
N ARG A 192 6.70 -16.69 -0.48
CA ARG A 192 6.24 -17.61 0.58
C ARG A 192 5.74 -16.81 1.79
N GLY A 193 4.52 -16.29 1.70
CA GLY A 193 3.83 -15.55 2.76
C GLY A 193 2.82 -16.40 3.54
N GLU A 194 3.19 -17.64 3.89
CA GLU A 194 2.26 -18.60 4.50
C GLU A 194 1.64 -18.07 5.80
N VAL A 195 0.32 -18.18 5.91
CA VAL A 195 -0.40 -17.86 7.16
C VAL A 195 -0.20 -19.02 8.13
N LYS A 196 0.70 -18.82 9.09
CA LYS A 196 0.96 -19.80 10.14
C LYS A 196 -0.17 -19.78 11.18
N PRO A 197 -0.68 -20.94 11.66
CA PRO A 197 -1.75 -20.99 12.66
C PRO A 197 -1.47 -20.18 13.93
N ALA A 198 -0.22 -20.21 14.41
CA ALA A 198 0.19 -19.43 15.58
C ALA A 198 0.04 -17.92 15.35
N LYS A 199 0.38 -17.42 14.14
CA LYS A 199 0.23 -16.01 13.80
C LYS A 199 -1.23 -15.62 13.64
N LEU A 200 -2.05 -16.47 13.01
CA LEU A 200 -3.49 -16.23 12.91
C LEU A 200 -4.14 -16.17 14.30
N LYS A 201 -3.75 -17.06 15.22
CA LYS A 201 -4.21 -17.00 16.62
C LYS A 201 -3.83 -15.69 17.31
N THR A 202 -2.62 -15.17 17.06
CA THR A 202 -2.22 -13.84 17.55
C THR A 202 -3.07 -12.74 16.91
N ALA A 203 -3.30 -12.79 15.60
CA ALA A 203 -4.11 -11.81 14.89
C ALA A 203 -5.55 -11.74 15.43
N ARG A 204 -6.19 -12.89 15.65
CA ARG A 204 -7.53 -12.98 16.28
C ARG A 204 -7.62 -12.28 17.64
N LYS A 205 -6.52 -12.25 18.41
CA LYS A 205 -6.47 -11.56 19.70
C LYS A 205 -6.22 -10.06 19.56
N GLN A 206 -5.48 -9.66 18.52
CA GLN A 206 -5.09 -8.27 18.28
C GLN A 206 -6.15 -7.48 17.50
N GLY A 207 -7.02 -8.18 16.76
CA GLY A 207 -7.88 -7.58 15.77
C GLY A 207 -7.10 -7.17 14.50
N PRO A 208 -7.84 -6.73 13.46
CA PRO A 208 -7.27 -6.32 12.17
C PRO A 208 -6.24 -5.19 12.32
N ALA A 209 -6.67 -4.03 12.84
CA ALA A 209 -5.80 -2.87 13.05
C ALA A 209 -4.57 -3.20 13.92
N GLY A 210 -4.75 -3.90 15.05
CA GLY A 210 -3.65 -4.26 15.94
C GLY A 210 -2.62 -5.20 15.29
N PHE A 211 -3.08 -6.13 14.44
CA PHE A 211 -2.19 -7.00 13.68
C PHE A 211 -1.41 -6.21 12.63
N PHE A 212 -2.08 -5.36 11.85
CA PHE A 212 -1.44 -4.46 10.88
C PHE A 212 -0.36 -3.58 11.56
N GLN A 213 -0.70 -2.88 12.65
CA GLN A 213 0.24 -2.02 13.38
C GLN A 213 1.49 -2.80 13.86
N ALA A 214 1.32 -4.04 14.33
CA ALA A 214 2.44 -4.89 14.71
C ALA A 214 3.32 -5.27 13.51
N ARG A 215 2.73 -5.54 12.34
CA ARG A 215 3.47 -5.81 11.10
C ARG A 215 4.20 -4.57 10.59
N ALA A 216 3.55 -3.41 10.60
CA ALA A 216 4.13 -2.15 10.16
C ALA A 216 5.35 -1.76 11.00
N ARG A 217 5.29 -1.93 12.33
CA ARG A 217 6.45 -1.75 13.22
C ARG A 217 7.60 -2.69 12.91
N ASP A 218 7.31 -3.97 12.66
CA ASP A 218 8.35 -4.95 12.29
C ASP A 218 9.04 -4.59 10.97
N ILE A 219 8.30 -4.01 10.02
CA ILE A 219 8.83 -3.53 8.74
C ILE A 219 9.64 -2.25 8.91
N HIS A 220 9.14 -1.30 9.69
CA HIS A 220 9.82 -0.03 9.97
C HIS A 220 11.23 -0.25 10.55
N ARG A 221 11.37 -1.20 11.49
CA ARG A 221 12.65 -1.61 12.08
C ARG A 221 13.68 -2.16 11.09
N LEU A 222 13.29 -2.47 9.86
CA LEU A 222 14.23 -2.89 8.81
C LEU A 222 14.94 -1.70 8.14
N HIS A 223 14.54 -0.45 8.45
CA HIS A 223 15.13 0.78 7.92
C HIS A 223 15.36 0.72 6.40
N MET A 224 14.38 0.21 5.66
CA MET A 224 14.53 -0.07 4.23
C MET A 224 14.54 1.20 3.41
N TYR A 225 13.73 2.20 3.77
CA TYR A 225 13.62 3.45 3.03
C TYR A 225 14.82 4.36 3.30
N GLU A 226 15.31 4.38 4.54
CA GLU A 226 16.48 5.14 4.96
C GLU A 226 17.75 4.59 4.31
N ARG A 227 17.92 3.26 4.29
CA ARG A 227 19.03 2.61 3.55
C ARG A 227 18.94 2.89 2.06
N PHE A 228 17.74 2.89 1.47
CA PHE A 228 17.53 3.29 0.09
C PHE A 228 17.91 4.75 -0.15
N GLY A 229 17.57 5.65 0.78
CA GLY A 229 17.99 7.06 0.78
C GLY A 229 19.51 7.25 0.73
N GLN A 230 20.23 6.43 1.48
CA GLN A 230 21.68 6.53 1.62
C GLN A 230 22.45 5.86 0.48
N GLN A 231 21.95 4.72 -0.03
CA GLN A 231 22.71 3.82 -0.92
C GLN A 231 22.02 3.57 -2.26
N SER A 232 20.88 4.20 -2.54
CA SER A 232 20.00 3.86 -3.67
C SER A 232 19.57 2.38 -3.65
N TRP A 233 19.12 1.85 -4.78
CA TRP A 233 18.67 0.46 -4.88
C TRP A 233 19.83 -0.53 -4.86
N THR A 234 19.91 -1.40 -3.85
CA THR A 234 20.97 -2.40 -3.70
C THR A 234 20.46 -3.84 -3.80
N THR A 235 21.36 -4.80 -4.07
CA THR A 235 21.02 -6.24 -4.08
C THR A 235 20.62 -6.75 -2.70
N GLU A 236 21.17 -6.16 -1.63
CA GLU A 236 20.78 -6.46 -0.24
C GLU A 236 19.37 -5.96 0.05
N LEU A 237 19.02 -4.75 -0.38
CA LEU A 237 17.67 -4.21 -0.26
C LEU A 237 16.68 -5.11 -1.01
N ALA A 238 16.97 -5.48 -2.25
CA ALA A 238 16.13 -6.39 -3.04
C ALA A 238 15.98 -7.78 -2.37
N ARG A 239 17.01 -8.28 -1.69
CA ARG A 239 16.95 -9.52 -0.91
C ARG A 239 16.07 -9.36 0.33
N THR A 240 16.18 -8.23 1.03
CA THR A 240 15.34 -7.90 2.18
C THR A 240 13.88 -7.80 1.78
N VAL A 241 13.58 -7.14 0.66
CA VAL A 241 12.22 -7.05 0.11
C VAL A 241 11.65 -8.45 -0.13
N ARG A 242 12.36 -9.31 -0.86
CA ARG A 242 11.89 -10.67 -1.18
C ARG A 242 11.71 -11.57 0.05
N ARG A 243 12.56 -11.43 1.07
CA ARG A 243 12.59 -12.33 2.24
C ARG A 243 11.76 -11.83 3.42
N ARG A 244 11.51 -10.53 3.52
CA ARG A 244 10.90 -9.90 4.70
C ARG A 244 9.65 -9.09 4.33
N LEU A 245 9.79 -8.10 3.46
CA LEU A 245 8.68 -7.20 3.10
C LEU A 245 7.54 -7.95 2.38
N ALA A 246 7.85 -8.58 1.25
CA ALA A 246 6.85 -9.24 0.42
C ALA A 246 6.09 -10.36 1.16
N PRO A 247 6.75 -11.26 1.91
CA PRO A 247 6.05 -12.24 2.74
C PRO A 247 5.18 -11.61 3.84
N ALA A 248 5.61 -10.48 4.43
CA ALA A 248 4.83 -9.78 5.45
C ALA A 248 3.57 -9.15 4.87
N ILE A 249 3.66 -8.50 3.70
CA ILE A 249 2.50 -7.94 2.99
C ILE A 249 1.50 -9.04 2.64
N VAL A 250 1.97 -10.11 1.99
CA VAL A 250 1.11 -11.25 1.60
C VAL A 250 0.41 -11.86 2.81
N GLN A 251 1.14 -12.05 3.91
CA GLN A 251 0.57 -12.59 5.14
C GLN A 251 -0.42 -11.62 5.79
N ALA A 252 -0.15 -10.32 5.78
CA ALA A 252 -1.06 -9.32 6.32
C ALA A 252 -2.39 -9.33 5.58
N ILE A 253 -2.37 -9.18 4.26
CA ILE A 253 -3.58 -9.21 3.42
C ILE A 253 -4.37 -10.50 3.67
N ALA A 254 -3.70 -11.66 3.66
CA ALA A 254 -4.37 -12.93 3.87
C ALA A 254 -5.01 -13.04 5.26
N VAL A 255 -4.33 -12.58 6.31
CA VAL A 255 -4.86 -12.58 7.67
C VAL A 255 -6.08 -11.67 7.78
N GLU A 256 -6.02 -10.45 7.25
CA GLU A 256 -7.16 -9.52 7.29
C GLU A 256 -8.39 -10.11 6.60
N TRP A 257 -8.22 -10.70 5.41
CA TRP A 257 -9.31 -11.39 4.70
C TRP A 257 -9.86 -12.62 5.44
N ILE A 258 -9.00 -13.39 6.11
CA ILE A 258 -9.43 -14.53 6.92
C ILE A 258 -10.25 -14.05 8.12
N LEU A 259 -9.78 -13.02 8.82
CA LEU A 259 -10.50 -12.44 9.96
C LEU A 259 -11.88 -11.91 9.53
N ALA A 260 -11.96 -11.19 8.41
CA ALA A 260 -13.24 -10.70 7.87
C ALA A 260 -14.19 -11.86 7.49
N ALA A 261 -13.66 -12.95 6.93
CA ALA A 261 -14.43 -14.15 6.63
C ALA A 261 -14.90 -14.89 7.89
N GLU A 262 -14.08 -14.93 8.94
CA GLU A 262 -14.45 -15.49 10.26
C GLU A 262 -15.58 -14.68 10.89
N GLU A 263 -15.47 -13.35 10.87
CA GLU A 263 -16.47 -12.43 11.41
C GLU A 263 -17.81 -12.52 10.66
N ALA A 264 -17.75 -12.63 9.33
CA ALA A 264 -18.92 -12.87 8.49
C ALA A 264 -19.55 -14.26 8.65
N GLY A 265 -18.93 -15.17 9.44
CA GLY A 265 -19.41 -16.54 9.63
C GLY A 265 -19.23 -17.45 8.41
N VAL A 266 -18.38 -17.05 7.45
CA VAL A 266 -18.11 -17.77 6.19
C VAL A 266 -16.75 -18.50 6.16
N ALA A 267 -16.03 -18.50 7.28
CA ALA A 267 -14.81 -19.28 7.44
C ALA A 267 -15.10 -20.79 7.60
N ARG A 268 -14.10 -21.61 7.25
CA ARG A 268 -14.08 -23.03 7.57
C ARG A 268 -13.96 -23.19 9.08
N ARG A 269 -14.90 -23.90 9.68
CA ARG A 269 -14.87 -24.27 11.11
C ARG A 269 -13.80 -25.33 11.36
#